data_AF-A0A9D6CNX5-F1
#
_entry.id   AF-A0A9D6CNX5-F1
#
_cell.length_a   1.000
_cell.length_b   1.000
_cell.length_c   1.000
_cell.angle_alpha   90.00
_cell.angle_beta   90.00
_cell.angle_gamma   90.00
#
_symmetry.space_group_name_H-M   'P 1'
#
loop_
_entity.id
_entity.type
_entity.pdbx_description
1 polymer ?
#
loop_
_entity_poly.entity_id
_entity_poly.type
_entity_poly.pdbx_seq_one_letter_code
_entity_poly.pdbx_strand_id
1 'polypeptide(L)'
;MTREQALERIHDPRGLPRDAAERRALERWLDSDPELREQFEQQQSLFAVLDEWADPQPSQGFDAALYRRIAEEAESRTSWRQRLFGLLAPRFSLATAALAAALALAVLWPHPEARMQPQPVEKAALSGDEVEYIEALDQALDDVDMLVDFDAFAPGAVEDRS
;
A
#
# COMPACT_ATOMS: atom_id res chain seq x y z
N MET A 1 -15.34 1.54 -22.93
CA MET A 1 -14.56 2.67 -22.38
C MET A 1 -15.45 3.90 -22.40
N THR A 2 -15.84 4.38 -21.23
CA THR A 2 -16.63 5.61 -21.05
C THR A 2 -15.72 6.84 -21.03
N ARG A 3 -16.29 8.05 -21.09
CA ARG A 3 -15.55 9.31 -20.93
C ARG A 3 -14.81 9.39 -19.59
N GLU A 4 -15.49 9.00 -18.51
CA GLU A 4 -14.90 8.96 -17.16
C GLU A 4 -13.72 7.99 -17.09
N GLN A 5 -13.85 6.81 -17.69
CA GLN A 5 -12.74 5.85 -17.79
C GLN A 5 -11.57 6.40 -18.62
N ALA A 6 -11.84 7.23 -19.64
CA ALA A 6 -10.79 7.89 -20.42
C ALA A 6 -10.07 8.96 -19.60
N LEU A 7 -10.82 9.76 -18.85
CA LEU A 7 -10.28 10.82 -18.01
C LEU A 7 -9.49 10.25 -16.83
N GLU A 8 -10.00 9.23 -16.16
CA GLU A 8 -9.27 8.47 -15.13
C GLU A 8 -7.96 7.91 -15.69
N ARG A 9 -7.96 7.44 -16.95
CA ARG A 9 -6.75 6.91 -17.59
C ARG A 9 -5.71 7.97 -17.89
N ILE A 10 -6.15 9.16 -18.29
CA ILE A 10 -5.27 10.31 -18.51
C ILE A 10 -4.66 10.71 -17.17
N HIS A 11 -5.43 10.80 -16.09
CA HIS A 11 -4.91 11.23 -14.79
C HIS A 11 -4.06 10.19 -14.03
N ASP A 12 -4.13 8.91 -14.38
CA ASP A 12 -3.29 7.88 -13.76
C ASP A 12 -1.82 8.00 -14.27
N PRO A 13 -0.86 8.44 -13.45
CA PRO A 13 0.53 8.63 -13.86
C PRO A 13 1.25 7.31 -14.18
N ARG A 14 0.69 6.17 -13.76
CA ARG A 14 1.19 4.81 -14.07
C ARG A 14 0.33 4.15 -15.14
N GLY A 15 -0.64 4.89 -15.67
CA GLY A 15 -1.81 4.36 -16.34
C GLY A 15 -1.72 4.27 -17.85
N LEU A 16 -0.56 3.91 -18.42
CA LEU A 16 -0.48 3.72 -19.86
C LEU A 16 -1.45 2.61 -20.31
N PRO A 17 -2.14 2.79 -21.46
CA PRO A 17 -2.95 1.74 -22.04
C PRO A 17 -2.16 0.44 -22.16
N ARG A 18 -2.67 -0.63 -21.55
CA ARG A 18 -1.92 -1.90 -21.41
C ARG A 18 -1.89 -2.70 -22.70
N ASP A 19 -2.87 -2.47 -23.57
CA ASP A 19 -2.99 -3.15 -24.85
C ASP A 19 -3.35 -2.20 -26.00
N ALA A 20 -3.37 -2.73 -27.23
CA ALA A 20 -3.67 -1.96 -28.43
C ALA A 20 -5.16 -1.59 -28.59
N ALA A 21 -6.08 -2.35 -27.96
CA ALA A 21 -7.50 -2.08 -28.05
C ALA A 21 -7.90 -0.91 -27.16
N GLU A 22 -7.31 -0.84 -25.96
CA GLU A 22 -7.45 0.25 -25.02
C GLU A 22 -6.87 1.55 -25.58
N ARG A 23 -5.70 1.51 -26.24
CA ARG A 23 -5.13 2.67 -26.96
C ARG A 23 -6.10 3.25 -27.99
N ARG A 24 -6.63 2.39 -28.87
CA ARG A 24 -7.60 2.83 -29.89
C ARG A 24 -8.91 3.33 -29.29
N ALA A 25 -9.30 2.85 -28.11
CA ALA A 25 -10.46 3.36 -27.42
C ALA A 25 -10.21 4.76 -26.83
N LEU A 26 -9.02 4.99 -26.27
CA LEU A 26 -8.58 6.31 -25.81
C LEU A 26 -8.43 7.30 -26.97
N GLU A 27 -7.77 6.91 -28.05
CA GLU A 27 -7.61 7.72 -29.27
C GLU A 27 -8.96 8.18 -29.82
N ARG A 28 -9.95 7.28 -29.88
CA ARG A 28 -11.32 7.62 -30.30
C ARG A 28 -11.98 8.66 -29.39
N TRP A 29 -11.72 8.60 -28.08
CA TRP A 29 -12.26 9.59 -27.14
C TRP A 29 -11.58 10.95 -27.29
N LEU A 30 -10.24 10.96 -27.42
CA LEU A 30 -9.47 12.17 -27.71
C LEU A 30 -9.90 12.81 -29.05
N ASP A 31 -10.29 11.99 -30.03
CA ASP A 31 -10.83 12.46 -31.29
C ASP A 31 -12.21 13.09 -31.20
N SER A 32 -13.05 12.58 -30.30
CA SER A 32 -14.41 13.03 -30.11
C SER A 32 -14.57 14.21 -29.14
N ASP A 33 -13.63 14.39 -28.21
CA ASP A 33 -13.71 15.38 -27.13
C ASP A 33 -12.48 16.31 -27.14
N PRO A 34 -12.61 17.57 -27.62
CA PRO A 34 -11.49 18.50 -27.68
C PRO A 34 -10.96 18.93 -26.31
N GLU A 35 -11.81 18.94 -25.28
CA GLU A 35 -11.41 19.29 -23.90
C GLU A 35 -10.50 18.20 -23.32
N LEU A 36 -10.87 16.94 -23.56
CA LEU A 36 -10.07 15.79 -23.14
C LEU A 36 -8.71 15.76 -23.87
N ARG A 37 -8.69 16.12 -25.16
CA ARG A 37 -7.45 16.25 -25.93
C ARG A 37 -6.52 17.31 -25.36
N GLU A 38 -7.06 18.49 -25.03
CA GLU A 38 -6.26 19.57 -24.45
C GLU A 38 -5.61 19.15 -23.12
N GLN A 39 -6.37 18.50 -22.23
CA GLN A 39 -5.85 18.00 -20.96
C GLN A 39 -4.74 16.96 -21.16
N PHE A 40 -4.92 16.06 -22.12
CA PHE A 40 -3.92 15.05 -22.46
C PHE A 40 -2.63 15.67 -23.03
N GLU A 41 -2.74 16.68 -23.89
CA GLU A 41 -1.60 17.40 -24.44
C GLU A 41 -0.85 18.19 -23.35
N GLN A 42 -1.58 18.86 -22.44
CA GLN A 42 -0.98 19.55 -21.29
C GLN A 42 -0.20 18.57 -20.41
N GLN A 43 -0.78 17.41 -20.11
CA GLN A 43 -0.09 16.38 -19.34
C GLN A 43 1.15 15.83 -20.05
N GLN A 44 1.07 15.54 -21.35
CA GLN A 44 2.23 15.11 -22.13
C GLN A 44 3.33 16.17 -22.13
N SER A 45 2.98 17.45 -22.19
CA SER A 45 3.96 18.54 -22.12
C SER A 45 4.66 18.58 -20.76
N LEU A 46 3.94 18.34 -19.67
CA LEU A 46 4.51 18.27 -18.33
C LEU A 46 5.47 17.07 -18.21
N PHE A 47 5.08 15.90 -18.71
CA PHE A 47 5.95 14.72 -18.69
C PHE A 47 7.17 14.88 -19.57
N ALA A 48 7.07 15.54 -20.73
CA ALA A 48 8.23 15.86 -21.54
C ALA A 48 9.26 16.73 -20.76
N VAL A 49 8.78 17.70 -19.98
CA VAL A 49 9.65 18.53 -19.11
C VAL A 49 10.27 17.70 -17.98
N LEU A 50 9.51 16.77 -17.39
CA LEU A 50 10.03 15.88 -16.35
C LEU A 50 11.04 14.86 -16.89
N ASP A 51 10.87 14.38 -18.13
CA ASP A 51 11.83 13.49 -18.78
C ASP A 51 13.18 14.19 -19.05
N GLU A 52 13.16 15.51 -19.23
CA GLU A 52 14.38 16.34 -19.33
C GLU A 52 15.03 16.62 -17.96
N TRP A 53 14.32 16.35 -16.85
CA TRP A 53 14.87 16.55 -15.51
C TRP A 53 16.02 15.58 -15.27
N ALA A 54 17.24 16.11 -15.20
CA ALA A 54 18.43 15.32 -14.97
C ALA A 54 18.38 14.60 -13.62
N ASP A 55 18.59 13.27 -13.63
CA ASP A 55 18.63 12.45 -12.42
C ASP A 55 19.71 12.99 -11.45
N PRO A 56 19.31 13.58 -10.30
CA PRO A 56 20.26 14.16 -9.38
C PRO A 56 21.07 13.04 -8.75
N GLN A 57 22.38 13.00 -9.01
CA GLN A 57 23.24 12.02 -8.36
C GLN A 57 23.22 12.22 -6.84
N PRO A 58 23.09 11.14 -6.05
CA PRO A 58 23.13 11.23 -4.62
C PRO A 58 24.45 11.86 -4.16
N SER A 59 24.39 12.71 -3.13
CA SER A 59 25.58 13.33 -2.55
C SER A 59 26.54 12.27 -1.97
N GLN A 60 27.84 12.57 -1.94
CA GLN A 60 28.80 11.71 -1.26
C GLN A 60 28.39 11.53 0.22
N GLY A 61 28.12 10.28 0.62
CA GLY A 61 27.66 9.94 1.97
C GLY A 61 26.14 9.86 2.15
N PHE A 62 25.34 10.03 1.09
CA PHE A 62 23.88 9.82 1.13
C PHE A 62 23.54 8.44 1.71
N ASP A 63 24.18 7.38 1.22
CA ASP A 63 23.95 6.01 1.70
C ASP A 63 24.26 5.87 3.19
N ALA A 64 25.38 6.46 3.66
CA ALA A 64 25.76 6.40 5.06
C ALA A 64 24.74 7.14 5.95
N ALA A 65 24.24 8.29 5.52
CA ALA A 65 23.20 9.03 6.21
C ALA A 65 21.86 8.29 6.20
N LEU A 66 21.49 7.69 5.08
CA LEU A 66 20.28 6.88 4.91
C LEU A 66 20.30 5.66 5.83
N TYR A 67 21.38 4.87 5.79
CA TYR A 67 21.49 3.68 6.65
C TYR A 67 21.52 4.03 8.13
N ARG A 68 22.18 5.14 8.50
CA ARG A 68 22.12 5.63 9.88
C ARG A 68 20.69 5.97 10.28
N ARG A 69 19.94 6.65 9.42
CA ARG A 69 18.54 7.00 9.70
C ARG A 69 17.63 5.77 9.82
N ILE A 70 17.79 4.81 8.91
CA ILE A 70 17.06 3.53 8.97
C ILE A 70 17.35 2.80 10.28
N ALA A 71 18.61 2.77 10.72
CA ALA A 71 19.00 2.15 11.99
C ALA A 71 18.37 2.88 13.20
N GLU A 72 18.43 4.22 13.24
CA GLU A 72 17.79 5.04 14.28
C GLU A 72 16.27 4.79 14.38
N GLU A 73 15.60 4.69 13.23
CA GLU A 73 14.16 4.40 13.17
C GLU A 73 13.82 2.96 13.54
N ALA A 74 14.66 1.99 13.17
CA ALA A 74 14.49 0.60 13.58
C ALA A 74 14.61 0.45 15.10
N GLU A 75 15.57 1.14 15.72
CA GLU A 75 15.76 1.14 17.18
C GLU A 75 14.58 1.81 17.91
N SER A 76 14.10 2.96 17.40
CA SER A 76 12.96 3.65 18.00
C SER A 76 11.64 2.86 17.88
N ARG A 77 11.40 2.21 16.72
CA ARG A 77 10.23 1.34 16.50
C ARG A 77 10.25 0.09 17.38
N THR A 78 11.44 -0.47 17.60
CA THR A 78 11.62 -1.63 18.47
C THR A 78 11.38 -1.25 19.93
N SER A 79 11.78 -0.04 20.35
CA SER A 79 11.63 0.45 21.72
C SER A 79 10.18 0.53 22.20
N TRP A 80 9.26 1.08 21.40
CA TRP A 80 7.85 1.21 21.84
C TRP A 80 7.11 -0.13 21.82
N ARG A 81 7.32 -0.98 20.80
CA ARG A 81 6.72 -2.33 20.74
C ARG A 81 7.24 -3.24 21.84
N GLN A 82 8.54 -3.21 22.13
CA GLN A 82 9.11 -3.96 23.25
C GLN A 82 8.65 -3.42 24.60
N ARG A 83 8.42 -2.11 24.76
CA ARG A 83 7.83 -1.54 25.99
C ARG A 83 6.36 -1.94 26.17
N LEU A 84 5.57 -1.97 25.10
CA LEU A 84 4.16 -2.37 25.15
C LEU A 84 3.98 -3.88 25.37
N PHE A 85 4.68 -4.71 24.59
CA PHE A 85 4.50 -6.17 24.61
C PHE A 85 5.48 -6.92 25.52
N GLY A 86 6.60 -6.29 25.91
CA GLY A 86 7.57 -6.88 26.84
C GLY A 86 7.03 -7.06 28.27
N LEU A 87 6.03 -6.26 28.66
CA LEU A 87 5.31 -6.42 29.94
C LEU A 87 4.32 -7.60 29.91
N LEU A 88 3.79 -7.98 28.74
CA LEU A 88 2.89 -9.12 28.56
C LEU A 88 3.63 -10.44 28.30
N ALA A 89 4.89 -10.38 27.85
CA ALA A 89 5.64 -11.52 27.33
C ALA A 89 5.85 -12.73 28.28
N PRO A 90 6.12 -12.59 29.60
CA PRO A 90 6.48 -13.78 30.39
C PRO A 90 5.30 -14.68 30.74
N ARG A 91 4.04 -14.22 30.56
CA ARG A 91 2.84 -14.98 30.96
C ARG A 91 2.14 -15.68 29.81
N PHE A 92 2.24 -15.15 28.59
CA PHE A 92 1.55 -15.70 27.42
C PHE A 92 2.42 -16.59 26.54
N SER A 93 3.75 -16.53 26.68
CA SER A 93 4.70 -17.30 25.86
C SER A 93 4.48 -18.81 25.89
N LEU A 94 4.07 -19.35 27.05
CA LEU A 94 3.83 -20.78 27.24
C LEU A 94 2.53 -21.24 26.58
N ALA A 95 1.47 -20.43 26.65
CA ALA A 95 0.19 -20.71 26.00
C ALA A 95 0.30 -20.59 24.47
N THR A 96 1.02 -19.59 23.97
CA THR A 96 1.28 -19.46 22.53
C THR A 96 2.18 -20.56 22.00
N ALA A 97 3.19 -21.01 22.75
CA ALA A 97 4.02 -22.14 22.37
C ALA A 97 3.21 -23.45 22.34
N ALA A 98 2.30 -23.65 23.30
CA ALA A 98 1.40 -24.81 23.32
C ALA A 98 0.41 -24.79 22.14
N LEU A 99 -0.15 -23.63 21.80
CA LEU A 99 -1.06 -23.47 20.65
C LEU A 99 -0.32 -23.73 19.32
N ALA A 100 0.89 -23.18 19.17
CA ALA A 100 1.72 -23.40 17.98
C ALA A 100 2.11 -24.88 17.82
N ALA A 101 2.43 -25.56 18.92
CA ALA A 101 2.70 -26.99 18.92
C ALA A 101 1.45 -27.82 18.53
N ALA A 102 0.26 -27.44 19.04
CA ALA A 102 -0.99 -28.11 18.71
C ALA A 102 -1.36 -27.94 17.23
N LEU A 103 -1.16 -26.75 16.66
CA LEU A 103 -1.35 -26.47 15.23
C LEU A 103 -0.37 -27.26 14.36
N ALA A 104 0.90 -27.34 14.75
CA ALA A 104 1.90 -28.14 14.05
C ALA A 104 1.54 -29.64 14.04
N LEU A 105 1.02 -30.15 15.17
CA LEU A 105 0.52 -31.52 15.29
C LEU A 105 -0.74 -31.78 14.45
N ALA A 106 -1.63 -30.80 14.32
CA ALA A 106 -2.82 -30.90 13.49
C ALA A 106 -2.49 -30.95 11.99
N VAL A 107 -1.48 -30.19 11.55
CA VAL A 107 -0.99 -30.20 10.15
C VAL A 107 -0.27 -31.50 9.82
N LEU A 108 0.42 -32.10 10.78
CA LEU A 108 1.16 -33.35 10.58
C LEU A 108 0.25 -34.60 10.66
N TRP A 109 -1.03 -34.44 11.01
CA TRP A 109 -1.97 -35.55 11.08
C TRP A 109 -2.47 -35.92 9.67
N PRO A 110 -2.23 -37.15 9.18
CA PRO A 110 -2.75 -37.57 7.88
C PRO A 110 -4.28 -37.72 7.96
N HIS A 111 -5.00 -36.86 7.23
CA HIS A 111 -6.44 -36.99 7.06
C HIS A 111 -6.77 -38.22 6.19
N PRO A 112 -7.65 -39.14 6.62
CA PRO A 112 -8.20 -40.13 5.70
C PRO A 112 -9.06 -39.42 4.65
N GLU A 113 -8.84 -39.73 3.37
CA GLU A 113 -9.51 -39.11 2.23
C GLU A 113 -11.04 -39.15 2.36
N ALA A 114 -11.63 -38.03 2.76
CA ALA A 114 -13.05 -37.79 2.59
C ALA A 114 -13.28 -37.48 1.11
N ARG A 115 -13.80 -38.47 0.36
CA ARG A 115 -14.30 -38.31 -1.00
C ARG A 115 -15.32 -37.16 -1.05
N MET A 116 -14.91 -35.99 -1.54
CA MET A 116 -15.83 -34.91 -1.88
C MET A 116 -16.45 -35.19 -3.25
N GLN A 117 -17.77 -35.45 -3.26
CA GLN A 117 -18.58 -35.25 -4.45
C GLN A 117 -18.57 -33.76 -4.83
N PRO A 118 -18.54 -33.40 -6.12
CA PRO A 118 -18.64 -32.00 -6.53
C PRO A 118 -20.05 -31.47 -6.23
N GLN A 119 -20.16 -30.60 -5.23
CA GLN A 119 -21.35 -29.76 -5.06
C GLN A 119 -21.30 -28.57 -6.03
N PRO A 120 -22.45 -28.14 -6.56
CA PRO A 120 -22.51 -27.00 -7.46
C PRO A 120 -22.15 -25.71 -6.70
N VAL A 121 -21.36 -24.86 -7.35
CA VAL A 121 -20.84 -23.60 -6.82
C VAL A 121 -22.00 -22.60 -6.68
N GLU A 122 -22.66 -22.62 -5.53
CA GLU A 122 -23.49 -21.51 -5.08
C GLU A 122 -22.55 -20.42 -4.53
N LYS A 123 -22.78 -19.18 -4.96
CA LYS A 123 -21.94 -18.01 -4.68
C LYS A 123 -21.55 -17.98 -3.20
N ALA A 124 -20.25 -18.00 -2.93
CA ALA A 124 -19.70 -17.73 -1.62
C ALA A 124 -20.19 -16.34 -1.18
N ALA A 125 -21.23 -16.32 -0.34
CA ALA A 125 -21.51 -15.17 0.49
C ALA A 125 -20.32 -15.03 1.43
N LEU A 126 -19.67 -13.87 1.40
CA LEU A 126 -18.63 -13.52 2.37
C LEU A 126 -19.20 -13.73 3.77
N SER A 127 -18.53 -14.57 4.55
CA SER A 127 -18.80 -14.77 5.97
C SER A 127 -18.68 -13.40 6.67
N GLY A 128 -19.61 -13.07 7.57
CA GLY A 128 -19.63 -11.76 8.24
C GLY A 128 -18.32 -11.38 8.96
N ASP A 129 -17.53 -12.39 9.36
CA ASP A 129 -16.21 -12.24 9.99
C ASP A 129 -15.15 -11.65 9.02
N GLU A 130 -15.28 -11.94 7.73
CA GLU A 130 -14.35 -11.45 6.69
C GLU A 130 -14.70 -10.02 6.27
N VAL A 131 -15.97 -9.64 6.37
CA VAL A 131 -16.44 -8.25 6.16
C VAL A 131 -16.01 -7.36 7.33
N GLU A 132 -16.14 -7.84 8.57
CA GLU A 132 -15.69 -7.11 9.76
C GLU A 132 -14.17 -6.89 9.77
N TYR A 133 -13.39 -7.85 9.24
CA TYR A 133 -11.95 -7.69 9.07
C TYR A 133 -11.59 -6.63 8.03
N ILE A 134 -12.32 -6.56 6.91
CA ILE A 134 -12.10 -5.55 5.86
C ILE A 134 -12.47 -4.16 6.38
N GLU A 135 -13.58 -4.02 7.10
CA GLU A 135 -13.98 -2.74 7.72
C GLU A 135 -12.98 -2.29 8.80
N ALA A 136 -12.49 -3.22 9.63
CA ALA A 136 -11.47 -2.92 10.62
C ALA A 136 -10.13 -2.52 9.98
N LEU A 137 -9.80 -3.06 8.81
CA LEU A 137 -8.60 -2.70 8.06
C LEU A 137 -8.73 -1.31 7.43
N ASP A 138 -9.90 -0.96 6.91
CA ASP A 138 -10.18 0.35 6.32
C ASP A 138 -10.12 1.45 7.39
N GLN A 139 -10.74 1.21 8.56
CA GLN A 139 -10.65 2.13 9.70
C GLN A 139 -9.22 2.30 10.22
N ALA A 140 -8.42 1.24 10.21
CA ALA A 140 -7.02 1.30 10.62
C ALA A 140 -6.13 2.07 9.62
N LEU A 141 -6.49 2.07 8.34
CA LEU A 141 -5.80 2.85 7.31
C LEU A 141 -6.14 4.34 7.44
N ASP A 142 -7.41 4.68 7.68
CA ASP A 142 -7.85 6.06 7.95
C ASP A 142 -7.15 6.67 9.18
N ASP A 143 -7.01 5.88 10.26
CA ASP A 143 -6.31 6.32 11.47
C ASP A 143 -4.81 6.59 11.22
N VAL A 144 -4.19 5.87 10.27
CA VAL A 144 -2.78 6.08 9.89
C VAL A 144 -2.63 7.37 9.08
N ASP A 145 -3.55 7.67 8.17
CA ASP A 145 -3.53 8.92 7.40
C ASP A 145 -3.70 10.15 8.30
N MET A 146 -4.56 10.08 9.31
CA MET A 146 -4.66 11.16 10.32
C MET A 146 -3.36 11.38 11.09
N LEU A 147 -2.58 10.32 11.36
CA LEU A 147 -1.30 10.45 12.07
C LEU A 147 -0.20 11.06 11.21
N VAL A 148 -0.23 10.85 9.89
CA VAL A 148 0.70 11.47 8.94
C VAL A 148 0.49 12.98 8.86
N ASP A 149 -0.76 13.43 8.94
CA ASP A 149 -1.09 14.86 8.94
C ASP A 149 -0.62 15.60 10.19
N PHE A 150 -0.53 14.93 11.36
CA PHE A 150 -0.03 15.56 12.58
C PHE A 150 1.49 15.82 12.56
N ASP A 151 2.28 15.03 11.83
CA ASP A 151 3.73 15.22 11.72
C ASP A 151 4.08 16.45 10.85
N ALA A 152 3.15 16.90 10.00
CA ALA A 152 3.28 18.14 9.24
C ALA A 152 3.10 19.42 10.07
N PHE A 153 2.61 19.32 11.32
CA PHE A 153 2.34 20.47 12.19
C PHE A 153 3.35 20.67 13.33
N ALA A 154 4.45 19.92 13.40
CA ALA A 154 5.49 20.16 14.41
C ALA A 154 6.21 21.51 14.16
N PRO A 155 5.95 22.58 14.96
CA PRO A 155 6.56 23.88 14.76
C PRO A 155 7.73 24.02 15.74
N GLY A 156 8.96 23.90 15.24
CA GLY A 156 10.11 24.23 16.10
C GLY A 156 11.47 23.75 15.60
N ALA A 157 12.02 24.43 14.60
CA ALA A 157 13.47 24.65 14.48
C ALA A 157 13.78 25.67 13.38
N VAL A 158 13.49 26.95 13.61
CA VAL A 158 14.24 28.02 12.96
C VAL A 158 14.93 28.81 14.07
N GLU A 159 16.25 28.74 14.02
CA GLU A 159 17.22 29.15 15.02
C GLU A 159 17.18 30.66 15.31
N ASP A 160 17.26 30.95 16.61
CA ASP A 160 17.91 32.12 17.17
C ASP A 160 19.37 32.20 16.71
N ARG A 161 19.73 33.20 15.89
CA ARG A 161 21.10 33.73 15.82
C ARG A 161 21.07 35.25 15.65
N SER A 162 21.83 35.87 16.55
CA SER A 162 22.10 37.29 16.74
C SER A 162 22.76 37.97 15.55
#